data_AF-A0A5N6T2E1-F1
#
_entry.id   AF-A0A5N6T2E1-F1
#
_cell.length_a   1.000
_cell.length_b   1.000
_cell.length_c   1.000
_cell.angle_alpha   90.00
_cell.angle_beta   90.00
_cell.angle_gamma   90.00
#
_symmetry.space_group_name_H-M   'P 1'
#
loop_
_entity.id
_entity.type
_entity.pdbx_description
1 polymer ?
#
loop_
_entity_poly.entity_id
_entity_poly.type
_entity_poly.pdbx_seq_one_letter_code
_entity_poly.pdbx_strand_id
1 'polypeptide(L)'
;MPLKDYFAKTLKPLLQRVEDKLEQGGNIRKAQQLRRKQQEWRSYQTQLWVHFESYFLNDLAQRLLIQCEAYLQVKHDNLFQQVNESPSVGDTLVTETESLQDDLQDLNRRIWMVEREIQTTLREFQDGPLKRALNARRRSSDWYLSEWLQTECAGVGGCSGRDCGCWMRPRSSKRPNSRGHCTSECKCCEDARGFRLDVYGAPENPMIVEFTLDEADVKGPGSSYTKCLINAYIWGL
;
A
#
# COMPACT_ATOMS: atom_id res chain seq x y z
N MET A 1 -27.58 16.39 -6.76
CA MET A 1 -28.44 15.33 -6.16
C MET A 1 -28.69 15.59 -4.66
N PRO A 2 -29.51 16.58 -4.28
CA PRO A 2 -29.67 16.96 -2.87
C PRO A 2 -30.43 15.91 -2.04
N LEU A 3 -31.44 15.26 -2.65
CA LEU A 3 -32.32 14.32 -1.94
C LEU A 3 -31.60 13.03 -1.52
N LYS A 4 -30.73 12.47 -2.37
CA LYS A 4 -29.96 11.25 -2.02
C LYS A 4 -28.92 11.55 -0.93
N ASP A 5 -28.26 12.71 -0.99
CA ASP A 5 -27.31 13.14 0.04
C ASP A 5 -28.01 13.34 1.39
N TYR A 6 -29.20 13.96 1.38
CA TYR A 6 -30.06 14.08 2.57
C TYR A 6 -30.39 12.69 3.16
N PHE A 7 -30.89 11.75 2.35
CA PHE A 7 -31.19 10.40 2.84
C PHE A 7 -29.96 9.67 3.38
N ALA A 8 -28.81 9.79 2.71
CA ALA A 8 -27.56 9.16 3.16
C ALA A 8 -27.08 9.72 4.52
N LYS A 9 -27.34 11.00 4.79
CA LYS A 9 -27.03 11.63 6.08
C LYS A 9 -28.04 11.25 7.15
N THR A 10 -29.34 11.37 6.86
CA THR A 10 -30.43 11.08 7.82
C THR A 10 -30.47 9.62 8.23
N LEU A 11 -30.28 8.69 7.28
CA LEU A 11 -30.32 7.25 7.55
C LEU A 11 -28.97 6.67 7.99
N LYS A 12 -27.91 7.49 8.12
CA LYS A 12 -26.55 7.01 8.48
C LYS A 12 -26.55 6.05 9.69
N PRO A 13 -27.22 6.33 10.82
CA PRO A 13 -27.17 5.43 11.98
C PRO A 13 -27.81 4.07 11.69
N LEU A 14 -28.91 4.04 10.95
CA LEU A 14 -29.60 2.81 10.57
C LEU A 14 -28.74 1.99 9.60
N LEU A 15 -28.22 2.64 8.56
CA LEU A 15 -27.40 1.98 7.54
C LEU A 15 -26.12 1.40 8.14
N GLN A 16 -25.49 2.13 9.08
CA GLN A 16 -24.33 1.60 9.81
C GLN A 16 -24.67 0.36 10.64
N ARG A 17 -25.81 0.35 11.36
CA ARG A 17 -26.24 -0.87 12.09
C ARG A 17 -26.46 -2.06 11.15
N VAL A 18 -26.94 -1.83 9.93
CA VAL A 18 -27.11 -2.87 8.91
C VAL A 18 -25.75 -3.37 8.42
N GLU A 19 -24.79 -2.47 8.16
CA GLU A 19 -23.41 -2.83 7.84
C GLU A 19 -22.79 -3.70 8.93
N ASP A 20 -22.92 -3.29 10.19
CA ASP A 20 -22.33 -3.98 11.34
C ASP A 20 -22.91 -5.40 11.47
N LYS A 21 -24.23 -5.56 11.30
CA LYS A 21 -24.88 -6.89 11.28
C LYS A 21 -24.39 -7.75 10.10
N LEU A 22 -24.22 -7.16 8.93
CA LEU A 22 -23.69 -7.87 7.75
C LEU A 22 -22.26 -8.34 8.01
N GLU A 23 -21.39 -7.47 8.52
CA GLU A 23 -19.99 -7.80 8.83
C GLU A 23 -19.88 -8.86 9.93
N GLN A 24 -20.63 -8.71 11.03
CA GLN A 24 -20.69 -9.71 12.11
C GLN A 24 -21.21 -11.07 11.64
N GLY A 25 -22.12 -11.09 10.67
CA GLY A 25 -22.62 -12.30 10.03
C GLY A 25 -21.73 -12.84 8.91
N GLY A 26 -20.50 -12.35 8.74
CA GLY A 26 -19.55 -12.79 7.70
C GLY A 26 -19.87 -12.30 6.28
N ASN A 27 -20.92 -11.49 6.10
CA ASN A 27 -21.35 -10.95 4.80
C ASN A 27 -20.57 -9.67 4.42
N ILE A 28 -19.24 -9.71 4.50
CA ILE A 28 -18.35 -8.54 4.31
C ILE A 28 -18.58 -7.87 2.95
N ARG A 29 -18.73 -8.64 1.86
CA ARG A 29 -18.99 -8.10 0.52
C ARG A 29 -20.28 -7.27 0.47
N LYS A 30 -21.35 -7.73 1.11
CA LYS A 30 -22.62 -6.98 1.18
C LYS A 30 -22.48 -5.70 2.01
N ALA A 31 -21.71 -5.75 3.11
CA ALA A 31 -21.41 -4.56 3.90
C ALA A 31 -20.62 -3.52 3.08
N GLN A 32 -19.63 -3.96 2.30
CA GLN A 32 -18.86 -3.06 1.42
C GLN A 32 -19.71 -2.48 0.28
N GLN A 33 -20.60 -3.27 -0.34
CA GLN A 33 -21.57 -2.77 -1.32
C GLN A 33 -22.47 -1.68 -0.73
N LEU A 34 -22.95 -1.88 0.51
CA LEU A 34 -23.78 -0.91 1.21
C LEU A 34 -23.02 0.39 1.54
N ARG A 35 -21.75 0.29 1.94
CA ARG A 35 -20.87 1.46 2.17
C ARG A 35 -20.63 2.23 0.88
N ARG A 36 -20.29 1.53 -0.20
CA ARG A 36 -20.10 2.14 -1.52
C ARG A 36 -21.35 2.89 -1.97
N LYS A 37 -22.52 2.27 -1.85
CA LYS A 37 -23.81 2.89 -2.21
C LYS A 37 -24.10 4.15 -1.38
N GLN A 38 -23.81 4.12 -0.08
CA GLN A 38 -23.90 5.31 0.77
C GLN A 38 -22.96 6.42 0.33
N GLN A 39 -21.72 6.09 -0.06
CA GLN A 39 -20.75 7.06 -0.55
C GLN A 39 -21.18 7.65 -1.91
N GLU A 40 -21.76 6.84 -2.80
CA GLU A 40 -22.30 7.28 -4.08
C GLU A 40 -23.46 8.27 -3.91
N TRP A 41 -24.32 8.07 -2.90
CA TRP A 41 -25.43 8.97 -2.57
C TRP A 41 -24.99 10.31 -2.00
N ARG A 42 -23.81 10.39 -1.37
CA ARG A 42 -23.27 11.63 -0.82
C ARG A 42 -22.79 12.56 -1.92
N SER A 43 -22.89 13.87 -1.68
CA SER A 43 -22.20 14.87 -2.51
C SER A 43 -20.69 14.63 -2.50
N TYR A 44 -20.04 14.95 -3.62
CA TYR A 44 -18.58 14.89 -3.72
C TYR A 44 -17.95 15.80 -2.66
N GLN A 45 -16.90 15.31 -2.01
CA GLN A 45 -16.21 15.99 -0.92
C GLN A 45 -14.72 15.89 -1.20
N THR A 46 -14.14 16.92 -1.81
CA THR A 46 -12.72 16.96 -2.21
C THR A 46 -11.79 16.57 -1.07
N GLN A 47 -12.02 17.12 0.12
CA GLN A 47 -11.20 16.85 1.30
C GLN A 47 -11.15 15.36 1.65
N LEU A 48 -12.26 14.62 1.51
CA LEU A 48 -12.30 13.19 1.80
C LEU A 48 -11.36 12.39 0.90
N TRP A 49 -11.24 12.80 -0.36
CA TRP A 49 -10.41 12.13 -1.35
C TRP A 49 -8.94 12.55 -1.27
N VAL A 50 -8.65 13.80 -0.90
CA VAL A 50 -7.29 14.25 -0.53
C VAL A 50 -6.73 13.42 0.63
N HIS A 51 -7.56 13.10 1.64
CA HIS A 51 -7.14 12.22 2.74
C HIS A 51 -6.88 10.78 2.26
N PHE A 52 -7.68 10.26 1.32
CA PHE A 52 -7.42 8.95 0.73
C PHE A 52 -6.12 8.93 -0.09
N GLU A 53 -5.90 9.95 -0.90
CA GLU A 53 -4.67 10.13 -1.68
C GLU A 53 -3.44 10.16 -0.76
N SER A 54 -3.46 10.98 0.28
CA SER A 54 -2.40 11.02 1.29
C SER A 54 -2.16 9.65 1.93
N TYR A 55 -3.23 8.95 2.31
CA TYR A 55 -3.12 7.60 2.87
C TYR A 55 -2.48 6.62 1.88
N PHE A 56 -2.92 6.64 0.61
CA PHE A 56 -2.44 5.76 -0.44
C PHE A 56 -0.95 5.99 -0.73
N LEU A 57 -0.53 7.25 -0.88
CA LEU A 57 0.86 7.61 -1.14
C LEU A 57 1.76 7.21 0.03
N ASN A 58 1.32 7.42 1.27
CA ASN A 58 2.07 7.00 2.45
C ASN A 58 2.17 5.46 2.56
N ASP A 59 1.12 4.72 2.21
CA ASP A 59 1.16 3.25 2.16
C ASP A 59 2.10 2.73 1.06
N LEU A 60 2.18 3.41 -0.10
CA LEU A 60 3.20 3.10 -1.12
C LEU A 60 4.62 3.40 -0.63
N ALA A 61 4.84 4.58 -0.03
CA ALA A 61 6.13 4.97 0.51
C ALA A 61 6.61 3.99 1.60
N GLN A 62 5.72 3.55 2.48
CA GLN A 62 6.03 2.54 3.49
C GLN A 62 6.51 1.24 2.85
N ARG A 63 5.81 0.74 1.81
CA ARG A 63 6.21 -0.48 1.12
C ARG A 63 7.57 -0.35 0.44
N LEU A 64 7.84 0.80 -0.17
CA LEU A 64 9.14 1.10 -0.78
C LEU A 64 10.25 1.04 0.27
N LEU A 65 10.10 1.78 1.37
CA LEU A 65 11.09 1.83 2.45
C LEU A 65 11.35 0.45 3.07
N ILE A 66 10.31 -0.36 3.28
CA ILE A 66 10.46 -1.73 3.79
C ILE A 66 11.20 -2.63 2.79
N GLN A 67 11.03 -2.41 1.49
CA GLN A 67 11.78 -3.15 0.47
C GLN A 67 13.24 -2.70 0.39
N CYS A 68 13.52 -1.40 0.55
CA CYS A 68 14.89 -0.91 0.76
C CYS A 68 15.53 -1.55 2.00
N GLU A 69 14.80 -1.60 3.12
CA GLU A 69 15.30 -2.21 4.37
C GLU A 69 15.64 -3.69 4.14
N ALA A 70 14.74 -4.44 3.51
CA ALA A 70 14.98 -5.84 3.19
C ALA A 70 16.18 -6.04 2.26
N TYR A 71 16.33 -5.18 1.24
CA TYR A 71 17.46 -5.21 0.31
C TYR A 71 18.79 -4.98 1.05
N LEU A 72 18.88 -3.88 1.82
CA LEU A 72 20.10 -3.52 2.54
C LEU A 72 20.43 -4.53 3.63
N GLN A 73 19.43 -5.14 4.26
CA GLN A 73 19.67 -6.20 5.24
C GLN A 73 20.35 -7.41 4.60
N VAL A 74 19.91 -7.85 3.42
CA VAL A 74 20.58 -8.95 2.69
C VAL A 74 22.03 -8.58 2.33
N LYS A 75 22.26 -7.32 1.90
CA LYS A 75 23.62 -6.85 1.59
C LYS A 75 24.51 -6.84 2.85
N HIS A 76 24.00 -6.30 3.95
CA HIS A 76 24.68 -6.26 5.23
C HIS A 76 25.04 -7.67 5.72
N ASP A 77 24.09 -8.60 5.70
CA ASP A 77 24.30 -9.97 6.20
C ASP A 77 25.36 -10.72 5.37
N ASN A 78 25.36 -10.53 4.04
CA ASN A 78 26.37 -11.10 3.15
C ASN A 78 27.77 -10.53 3.40
N LEU A 79 27.90 -9.22 3.62
CA LEU A 79 29.18 -8.58 3.91
C LEU A 79 29.71 -8.97 5.29
N PHE A 80 28.82 -9.00 6.29
CA PHE A 80 29.17 -9.43 7.64
C PHE A 80 29.73 -10.86 7.65
N GLN A 81 29.14 -11.77 6.87
CA GLN A 81 29.68 -13.12 6.69
C GLN A 81 31.08 -13.11 6.06
N GLN A 82 31.30 -12.31 5.00
CA GLN A 82 32.62 -12.20 4.34
C GLN A 82 33.71 -11.65 5.26
N VAL A 83 33.40 -10.66 6.10
CA VAL A 83 34.33 -10.12 7.11
C VAL A 83 34.77 -11.22 8.09
N ASN A 84 33.84 -12.05 8.54
CA ASN A 84 34.14 -13.16 9.45
C ASN A 84 35.02 -14.24 8.79
N GLU A 85 34.90 -14.44 7.48
CA GLU A 85 35.65 -15.46 6.72
C GLU A 85 37.03 -14.97 6.24
N SER A 86 37.25 -13.66 6.07
CA SER A 86 38.50 -13.11 5.50
C SER A 86 38.96 -11.82 6.21
N PRO A 87 39.67 -11.93 7.35
CA PRO A 87 40.12 -10.78 8.14
C PRO A 87 41.11 -9.85 7.43
N SER A 88 41.77 -10.30 6.35
CA SER A 88 42.82 -9.55 5.64
C SER A 88 42.32 -8.40 4.75
N VAL A 89 40.99 -8.26 4.58
CA VAL A 89 40.34 -7.14 3.86
C VAL A 89 39.52 -6.26 4.84
N GLY A 90 39.84 -6.37 6.15
CA GLY A 90 39.01 -5.91 7.26
C GLY A 90 38.59 -4.45 7.20
N ASP A 91 39.51 -3.50 6.99
CA ASP A 91 39.20 -2.08 7.18
C ASP A 91 38.17 -1.53 6.17
N THR A 92 38.27 -1.91 4.89
CA THR A 92 37.31 -1.48 3.85
C THR A 92 35.94 -2.12 4.07
N LEU A 93 35.90 -3.41 4.40
CA LEU A 93 34.64 -4.13 4.63
C LEU A 93 33.96 -3.69 5.93
N VAL A 94 34.73 -3.34 6.97
CA VAL A 94 34.21 -2.74 8.21
C VAL A 94 33.56 -1.39 7.91
N THR A 95 34.24 -0.52 7.14
CA THR A 95 33.69 0.79 6.77
C THR A 95 32.40 0.66 5.96
N GLU A 96 32.32 -0.28 5.01
CA GLU A 96 31.10 -0.53 4.24
C GLU A 96 29.97 -1.10 5.11
N THR A 97 30.31 -1.97 6.07
CA THR A 97 29.33 -2.54 7.02
C THR A 97 28.77 -1.45 7.94
N GLU A 98 29.61 -0.56 8.46
CA GLU A 98 29.19 0.59 9.26
C GLU A 98 28.27 1.54 8.47
N SER A 99 28.63 1.86 7.22
CA SER A 99 27.78 2.68 6.35
C SER A 99 26.40 2.04 6.11
N LEU A 100 26.34 0.72 5.89
CA LEU A 100 25.06 0.03 5.72
C LEU A 100 24.23 0.01 7.00
N GLN A 101 24.89 -0.08 8.15
CA GLN A 101 24.23 -0.02 9.44
C GLN A 101 23.59 1.37 9.66
N ASP A 102 24.28 2.44 9.28
CA ASP A 102 23.75 3.80 9.34
C ASP A 102 22.55 3.98 8.39
N ASP A 103 22.63 3.46 7.16
CA ASP A 103 21.51 3.48 6.21
C ASP A 103 20.28 2.71 6.74
N LEU A 104 20.51 1.54 7.36
CA LEU A 104 19.45 0.75 8.00
C LEU A 104 18.82 1.48 9.19
N GLN A 105 19.59 2.26 9.95
CA GLN A 105 19.05 3.09 11.02
C GLN A 105 18.20 4.25 10.48
N ASP A 106 18.65 4.92 9.41
CA ASP A 106 17.87 5.96 8.74
C ASP A 106 16.56 5.41 8.16
N LEU A 107 16.60 4.25 7.51
CA LEU A 107 15.40 3.59 7.00
C LEU A 107 14.42 3.27 8.12
N ASN A 108 14.89 2.79 9.27
CA ASN A 108 14.02 2.55 10.43
C ASN A 108 13.33 3.82 10.92
N ARG A 109 14.07 4.94 10.98
CA ARG A 109 13.52 6.26 11.32
C ARG A 109 12.46 6.68 10.30
N ARG A 110 12.75 6.57 9.01
CA ARG A 110 11.82 6.97 7.93
C ARG A 110 10.56 6.10 7.88
N ILE A 111 10.71 4.78 8.07
CA ILE A 111 9.56 3.86 8.19
C ILE A 111 8.68 4.29 9.36
N TRP A 112 9.29 4.57 10.52
CA TRP A 112 8.55 5.03 11.69
C TRP A 112 7.81 6.35 11.43
N MET A 113 8.43 7.31 10.74
CA MET A 113 7.79 8.58 10.37
C MET A 113 6.58 8.35 9.44
N VAL A 114 6.74 7.56 8.38
CA VAL A 114 5.62 7.27 7.45
C VAL A 114 4.51 6.48 8.15
N GLU A 115 4.85 5.54 9.04
CA GLU A 115 3.85 4.86 9.87
C GLU A 115 3.06 5.86 10.73
N ARG A 116 3.73 6.87 11.29
CA ARG A 116 3.07 7.94 12.04
C ARG A 116 2.16 8.79 11.15
N GLU A 117 2.59 9.11 9.94
CA GLU A 117 1.78 9.84 8.97
C GLU A 117 0.54 9.06 8.57
N ILE A 118 0.66 7.77 8.24
CA ILE A 118 -0.50 6.89 7.97
C ILE A 118 -1.49 6.93 9.13
N GLN A 119 -1.00 6.81 10.38
CA GLN A 119 -1.88 6.87 11.55
C GLN A 119 -2.54 8.23 11.73
N THR A 120 -1.83 9.33 11.48
CA THR A 120 -2.39 10.68 11.51
C THR A 120 -3.46 10.86 10.44
N THR A 121 -3.16 10.52 9.19
CA THR A 121 -4.12 10.57 8.07
C THR A 121 -5.38 9.76 8.39
N LEU A 122 -5.25 8.56 8.95
CA LEU A 122 -6.41 7.73 9.33
C LEU A 122 -7.24 8.32 10.49
N ARG A 123 -6.59 9.02 11.43
CA ARG A 123 -7.29 9.71 12.54
C ARG A 123 -8.08 10.91 12.04
N GLU A 124 -7.45 11.72 11.19
CA GLU A 124 -8.03 12.94 10.60
C GLU A 124 -9.07 12.61 9.53
N PHE A 125 -8.99 11.41 8.93
CA PHE A 125 -9.98 10.93 7.97
C PHE A 125 -11.39 11.07 8.53
N GLN A 126 -12.24 11.81 7.84
CA GLN A 126 -13.62 12.04 8.27
C GLN A 126 -14.41 10.73 8.40
N ASP A 127 -15.14 10.59 9.51
CA ASP A 127 -15.98 9.42 9.75
C ASP A 127 -17.14 9.31 8.75
N GLY A 128 -17.18 8.18 8.05
CA GLY A 128 -18.15 7.93 7.01
C GLY A 128 -18.00 6.56 6.36
N PRO A 129 -18.83 6.27 5.35
CA PRO A 129 -18.79 4.98 4.66
C PRO A 129 -17.43 4.71 4.01
N LEU A 130 -16.74 5.73 3.48
CA LEU A 130 -15.41 5.58 2.88
C LEU A 130 -14.36 5.10 3.91
N LYS A 131 -14.24 5.81 5.05
CA LYS A 131 -13.33 5.42 6.14
C LYS A 131 -13.65 4.03 6.70
N ARG A 132 -14.94 3.74 6.90
CA ARG A 132 -15.37 2.40 7.36
C ARG A 132 -15.00 1.31 6.37
N ALA A 133 -15.16 1.55 5.07
CA ALA A 133 -14.80 0.61 4.03
C ALA A 133 -13.28 0.39 3.95
N LEU A 134 -12.50 1.46 4.00
CA LEU A 134 -11.04 1.40 4.03
C LEU A 134 -10.57 0.58 5.23
N ASN A 135 -11.05 0.90 6.44
CA ASN A 135 -10.68 0.19 7.66
C ASN A 135 -11.08 -1.30 7.59
N ALA A 136 -12.28 -1.61 7.08
CA ALA A 136 -12.70 -2.99 6.92
C ALA A 136 -11.84 -3.74 5.90
N ARG A 137 -11.50 -3.11 4.77
CA ARG A 137 -10.62 -3.71 3.77
C ARG A 137 -9.25 -3.98 4.35
N ARG A 138 -8.64 -3.03 5.07
CA ARG A 138 -7.32 -3.17 5.69
C ARG A 138 -7.23 -4.17 6.83
N ARG A 139 -8.36 -4.49 7.50
CA ARG A 139 -8.41 -5.59 8.47
C ARG A 139 -8.35 -6.97 7.81
N SER A 140 -8.72 -7.09 6.54
CA SER A 140 -8.64 -8.36 5.82
C SER A 140 -7.20 -8.72 5.53
N SER A 141 -6.78 -9.95 5.85
CA SER A 141 -5.41 -10.43 5.57
C SER A 141 -5.09 -10.54 4.07
N ASP A 142 -6.11 -10.48 3.21
CA ASP A 142 -6.03 -10.59 1.76
C ASP A 142 -6.18 -9.24 1.03
N TRP A 143 -6.07 -8.12 1.74
CA TRP A 143 -6.43 -6.82 1.17
C TRP A 143 -5.61 -6.48 -0.09
N TYR A 144 -4.35 -6.89 -0.12
CA TYR A 144 -3.40 -6.72 -1.21
C TYR A 144 -3.51 -7.81 -2.28
N LEU A 145 -4.38 -8.82 -2.11
CA LEU A 145 -4.53 -9.95 -3.03
C LEU A 145 -5.68 -9.76 -4.03
N SER A 146 -6.17 -8.53 -4.23
CA SER A 146 -7.18 -8.34 -5.28
C SER A 146 -6.58 -8.67 -6.65
N GLU A 147 -7.39 -9.27 -7.52
CA GLU A 147 -6.98 -9.63 -8.89
C GLU A 147 -6.43 -8.41 -9.64
N TRP A 148 -7.08 -7.26 -9.48
CA TRP A 148 -6.61 -6.02 -10.09
C TRP A 148 -5.20 -5.64 -9.63
N LEU A 149 -4.89 -5.64 -8.33
CA LEU A 149 -3.54 -5.30 -7.85
C LEU A 149 -2.48 -6.31 -8.29
N GLN A 150 -2.86 -7.59 -8.38
CA GLN A 150 -1.98 -8.63 -8.91
C GLN A 150 -1.66 -8.39 -10.38
N THR A 151 -2.68 -8.10 -11.19
CA THR A 151 -2.53 -7.79 -12.62
C THR A 151 -1.70 -6.55 -12.84
N GLU A 152 -1.91 -5.48 -12.06
CA GLU A 152 -1.10 -4.27 -12.12
C GLU A 152 0.38 -4.56 -11.84
N CYS A 153 0.65 -5.28 -10.74
CA CYS A 153 2.02 -5.67 -10.40
C CYS A 153 2.65 -6.56 -11.48
N ALA A 154 1.90 -7.48 -12.08
CA ALA A 154 2.39 -8.32 -13.16
C ALA A 154 2.66 -7.52 -14.44
N GLY A 155 1.78 -6.57 -14.79
CA GLY A 155 1.88 -5.75 -16.00
C GLY A 155 3.14 -4.88 -16.06
N VAL A 156 3.62 -4.43 -14.91
CA VAL A 156 4.90 -3.68 -14.78
C VAL A 156 6.13 -4.58 -14.62
N GLY A 157 5.99 -5.89 -14.86
CA GLY A 157 7.08 -6.87 -14.75
C GLY A 157 7.42 -7.28 -13.31
N GLY A 158 6.51 -7.01 -12.36
CA GLY A 158 6.68 -7.29 -10.95
C GLY A 158 6.46 -8.75 -10.55
N CYS A 159 6.51 -8.98 -9.24
CA CYS A 159 6.55 -10.33 -8.68
C CYS A 159 5.27 -11.14 -8.91
N SER A 160 4.09 -10.50 -9.00
CA SER A 160 2.82 -11.22 -9.22
C SER A 160 2.75 -11.95 -10.56
N GLY A 161 3.56 -11.56 -11.55
CA GLY A 161 3.67 -12.26 -12.84
C GLY A 161 4.73 -13.37 -12.86
N ARG A 162 5.25 -13.78 -11.70
CA ARG A 162 6.38 -14.71 -11.56
C ARG A 162 6.10 -15.78 -10.50
N ASP A 163 6.78 -16.91 -10.56
CA ASP A 163 6.60 -18.00 -9.58
C ASP A 163 7.38 -17.80 -8.26
N CYS A 164 7.93 -16.60 -8.01
CA CYS A 164 8.75 -16.34 -6.82
C CYS A 164 7.95 -16.30 -5.50
N GLY A 165 6.63 -16.09 -5.56
CA GLY A 165 5.74 -16.03 -4.39
C GLY A 165 6.00 -14.85 -3.44
N CYS A 166 6.84 -13.89 -3.84
CA CYS A 166 7.30 -12.78 -3.02
C CYS A 166 6.17 -11.89 -2.46
N TRP A 167 5.06 -11.74 -3.18
CA TRP A 167 3.94 -10.90 -2.74
C TRP A 167 3.15 -11.52 -1.58
N MET A 168 3.21 -12.85 -1.41
CA MET A 168 2.48 -13.58 -0.35
C MET A 168 3.29 -13.70 0.95
N ARG A 169 4.59 -13.39 0.92
CA ARG A 169 5.49 -13.54 2.05
C ARG A 169 5.85 -12.16 2.63
N PRO A 170 6.17 -12.08 3.94
CA PRO A 170 6.78 -10.88 4.50
C PRO A 170 8.10 -10.55 3.78
N ARG A 171 8.39 -9.26 3.59
CA ARG A 171 9.65 -8.82 2.94
C ARG A 171 10.87 -8.96 3.83
N SER A 172 10.68 -8.82 5.14
CA SER A 172 11.72 -9.05 6.14
C SER A 172 11.12 -9.74 7.36
N SER A 173 11.93 -10.50 8.09
CA SER A 173 11.56 -11.09 9.38
C SER A 173 11.29 -10.02 10.44
N LYS A 174 11.92 -8.83 10.31
CA LYS A 174 11.67 -7.65 11.15
C LYS A 174 10.26 -7.09 11.00
N ARG A 175 9.63 -7.29 9.84
CA ARG A 175 8.32 -6.72 9.48
C ARG A 175 7.34 -7.84 9.05
N PRO A 176 6.96 -8.77 9.94
CA PRO A 176 6.18 -9.96 9.58
C PRO A 176 4.76 -9.65 9.06
N ASN A 177 4.24 -8.47 9.39
CA ASN A 177 2.92 -8.00 8.95
C ASN A 177 2.96 -7.27 7.60
N SER A 178 4.16 -7.01 7.05
CA SER A 178 4.33 -6.24 5.82
C SER A 178 4.36 -7.16 4.61
N ARG A 179 3.16 -7.47 4.11
CA ARG A 179 2.91 -8.20 2.87
C ARG A 179 2.35 -7.26 1.80
N GLY A 180 2.63 -7.56 0.54
CA GLY A 180 2.16 -6.75 -0.57
C GLY A 180 3.03 -6.85 -1.82
N HIS A 181 2.61 -6.16 -2.87
CA HIS A 181 3.31 -6.13 -4.15
C HIS A 181 4.68 -5.47 -4.08
N CYS A 182 5.56 -5.85 -5.01
CA CYS A 182 6.89 -5.27 -5.11
C CYS A 182 6.82 -3.80 -5.54
N THR A 183 7.83 -3.05 -5.13
CA THR A 183 8.21 -1.77 -5.72
C THR A 183 9.48 -1.99 -6.57
N SER A 184 10.07 -0.91 -7.06
CA SER A 184 11.36 -0.93 -7.77
C SER A 184 12.52 -1.53 -6.95
N GLU A 185 12.40 -1.58 -5.62
CA GLU A 185 13.45 -2.01 -4.69
C GLU A 185 13.37 -3.51 -4.34
N CYS A 186 12.51 -4.27 -5.01
CA CYS A 186 12.44 -5.71 -4.80
C CYS A 186 13.65 -6.42 -5.45
N LYS A 187 14.56 -6.94 -4.62
CA LYS A 187 15.75 -7.69 -5.08
C LYS A 187 15.41 -8.85 -6.04
N CYS A 188 14.36 -9.62 -5.74
CA CYS A 188 13.92 -10.70 -6.63
C CYS A 188 13.52 -10.19 -8.03
N CYS A 189 12.83 -9.05 -8.12
CA CYS A 189 12.48 -8.45 -9.40
C CYS A 189 13.69 -7.80 -10.09
N GLU A 190 14.64 -7.25 -9.33
CA GLU A 190 15.93 -6.77 -9.85
C GLU A 190 16.72 -7.91 -10.50
N ASP A 191 16.91 -9.02 -9.79
CA ASP A 191 17.67 -10.17 -10.29
C ASP A 191 17.04 -10.75 -11.55
N ALA A 192 15.71 -10.88 -11.55
CA ALA A 192 14.99 -11.43 -12.69
C ALA A 192 14.91 -10.48 -13.90
N ARG A 193 15.17 -9.18 -13.70
CA ARG A 193 15.23 -8.15 -14.73
C ARG A 193 16.67 -7.89 -15.21
N GLY A 194 17.67 -8.19 -14.39
CA GLY A 194 19.09 -8.08 -14.72
C GLY A 194 19.70 -6.68 -14.57
N PHE A 195 18.95 -5.70 -14.04
CA PHE A 195 19.45 -4.35 -13.77
C PHE A 195 18.69 -3.72 -12.60
N ARG A 196 19.16 -2.61 -12.03
CA ARG A 196 18.45 -1.85 -10.99
C ARG A 196 17.62 -0.72 -11.61
N LEU A 197 16.45 -0.43 -11.05
CA LEU A 197 15.68 0.77 -11.42
C LEU A 197 16.10 1.93 -10.52
N ASP A 198 16.23 3.12 -11.09
CA ASP A 198 16.35 4.33 -10.28
C ASP A 198 14.99 4.66 -9.65
N VAL A 199 14.93 4.71 -8.32
CA VAL A 199 13.73 5.07 -7.57
C VAL A 199 13.30 6.51 -7.84
N TYR A 200 14.25 7.40 -8.13
CA TYR A 200 14.01 8.83 -8.35
C TYR A 200 13.96 9.21 -9.84
N GLY A 201 14.34 8.29 -10.72
CA GLY A 201 14.38 8.47 -12.17
C GLY A 201 13.03 8.29 -12.85
N ALA A 202 12.04 9.14 -12.54
CA ALA A 202 10.86 9.26 -13.40
C ALA A 202 11.29 9.93 -14.73
N PRO A 203 11.01 9.35 -15.93
CA PRO A 203 9.96 8.38 -16.26
C PRO A 203 10.42 6.92 -16.47
N GLU A 204 11.68 6.58 -16.17
CA GLU A 204 12.27 5.27 -16.50
C GLU A 204 11.86 4.14 -15.55
N ASN A 205 11.21 4.46 -14.43
CA ASN A 205 10.79 3.49 -13.43
C ASN A 205 9.29 3.13 -13.56
N PRO A 206 8.95 1.98 -14.17
CA PRO A 206 7.55 1.57 -14.38
C PRO A 206 6.83 1.18 -13.09
N MET A 207 7.54 1.12 -11.95
CA MET A 207 6.95 0.81 -10.65
C MET A 207 6.47 2.06 -9.90
N ILE A 208 6.77 3.26 -10.41
CA ILE A 208 6.24 4.51 -9.86
C ILE A 208 4.77 4.60 -10.26
N VAL A 209 3.90 4.66 -9.25
CA VAL A 209 2.47 4.89 -9.46
C VAL A 209 2.23 6.39 -9.41
N GLU A 210 2.03 7.01 -10.57
CA GLU A 210 1.44 8.35 -10.64
C GLU A 210 -0.04 8.24 -10.27
N PHE A 211 -0.39 8.85 -9.15
CA PHE A 211 -1.77 8.85 -8.66
C PHE A 211 -2.29 10.27 -8.61
N THR A 212 -3.31 10.53 -9.42
CA THR A 212 -4.11 11.75 -9.40
C THR A 212 -5.57 11.35 -9.31
N LEU A 213 -6.33 12.12 -8.54
CA LEU A 213 -7.74 11.85 -8.29
C LEU A 213 -8.60 13.01 -8.76
N ASP A 214 -9.45 12.74 -9.74
CA ASP A 214 -10.48 13.67 -10.22
C ASP A 214 -11.88 13.25 -9.69
N GLU A 215 -12.81 14.20 -9.60
CA GLU A 215 -14.21 13.90 -9.33
C GLU A 215 -14.79 12.90 -10.35
N ALA A 216 -14.36 12.96 -11.61
CA ALA A 216 -14.76 12.03 -12.66
C ALA A 216 -14.35 10.58 -12.37
N ASP A 217 -13.23 10.34 -11.66
CA ASP A 217 -12.84 8.98 -11.27
C ASP A 217 -13.79 8.39 -10.24
N VAL A 218 -14.39 9.24 -9.41
CA VAL A 218 -15.28 8.85 -8.33
C VAL A 218 -16.74 8.79 -8.77
N LYS A 219 -17.19 9.81 -9.51
CA LYS A 219 -18.60 10.02 -9.88
C LYS A 219 -18.90 9.73 -11.35
N GLY A 220 -17.88 9.68 -12.20
CA GLY A 220 -18.05 9.41 -13.62
C GLY A 220 -18.56 8.00 -13.91
N PRO A 221 -19.26 7.81 -15.04
CA PRO A 221 -19.83 6.51 -15.41
C PRO A 221 -18.77 5.51 -15.88
N GLY A 222 -17.61 5.98 -16.35
CA GLY A 222 -16.54 5.15 -16.89
C GLY A 222 -15.74 4.39 -15.82
N SER A 223 -14.94 3.44 -16.28
CA SER A 223 -13.86 2.85 -15.50
C SER A 223 -12.57 3.61 -15.83
N SER A 224 -11.89 4.12 -14.81
CA SER A 224 -10.56 4.70 -14.92
C SER A 224 -9.58 3.90 -14.06
N TYR A 225 -8.28 4.10 -14.28
CA TYR A 225 -7.23 3.52 -13.45
C TYR A 225 -7.46 3.83 -11.95
N THR A 226 -7.62 5.11 -11.62
CA THR A 226 -7.87 5.59 -10.26
C THR A 226 -9.13 4.96 -9.66
N LYS A 227 -10.20 4.77 -10.43
CA LYS A 227 -11.42 4.11 -9.96
C LYS A 227 -11.21 2.63 -9.65
N CYS A 228 -10.44 1.90 -10.48
CA CYS A 228 -10.08 0.51 -10.22
C CYS A 228 -9.20 0.39 -8.98
N LEU A 229 -8.25 1.31 -8.81
CA LEU A 229 -7.40 1.39 -7.63
C LEU A 229 -8.21 1.62 -6.36
N ILE A 230 -9.13 2.59 -6.38
CA ILE A 230 -10.07 2.86 -5.28
C ILE A 230 -10.91 1.61 -4.96
N ASN A 231 -11.39 0.90 -6.00
CA ASN A 231 -12.10 -0.36 -5.81
C ASN A 231 -11.24 -1.40 -5.10
N ALA A 232 -9.99 -1.59 -5.51
CA ALA A 232 -9.10 -2.57 -4.88
C ALA A 232 -8.73 -2.21 -3.43
N TYR A 233 -8.41 -0.93 -3.16
CA TYR A 233 -7.92 -0.47 -1.86
C TYR A 233 -9.01 -0.23 -0.82
N ILE A 234 -10.19 0.23 -1.24
CA ILE A 234 -11.24 0.66 -0.32
C ILE A 234 -12.39 -0.33 -0.31
N TRP A 235 -12.90 -0.69 -1.49
CA TRP A 235 -14.17 -1.42 -1.58
C TRP A 235 -13.98 -2.94 -1.53
N GLY A 236 -12.95 -3.47 -2.21
CA GLY A 236 -12.73 -4.91 -2.38
C GLY A 236 -13.91 -5.60 -3.08
N LEU A 237 -14.48 -4.98 -4.12
CA LEU A 237 -15.73 -5.39 -4.78
C LEU A 237 -15.55 -5.87 -6.21
#